data_AF-A0A7C2RJS0-F1
#
_entry.id   AF-A0A7C2RJS0-F1
#
_cell.length_a   1.000
_cell.length_b   1.000
_cell.length_c   1.000
_cell.angle_alpha   90.00
_cell.angle_beta   90.00
_cell.angle_gamma   90.00
#
_symmetry.space_group_name_H-M   'P 1'
#
loop_
_entity.id
_entity.type
_entity.pdbx_description
1 polymer ?
#
loop_
_entity_poly.entity_id
_entity_poly.type
_entity_poly.pdbx_seq_one_letter_code
_entity_poly.pdbx_strand_id
1 'polypeptide(L)'
;GRRGRDFFRRREITIRDQYVNVTDKQVQFVDAQEIARKLIQDFSDREQGIDGVFLIYSEFKSAMQQRIVVDPLLPLSGFKSPDQASRDVQIDYLYEPPPAEILGSLLPHYVETKIYRALLESSASEHGARMVAMDAATNNAKELIDTLTLKMNRVRQTSITKEIIEIVSGAAALTEISG
;
A
#
# COMPACT_ATOMS: atom_id res chain seq x y z
N GLY A 1 6.27 -5.50 6.58
CA GLY A 1 5.49 -4.31 7.00
C GLY A 1 4.53 -4.63 8.14
N ARG A 2 4.11 -3.61 8.93
CA ARG A 2 3.27 -3.79 10.15
C ARG A 2 1.92 -4.47 9.89
N ARG A 3 1.15 -3.97 8.91
CA ARG A 3 -0.20 -4.48 8.59
C ARG A 3 -0.19 -5.96 8.20
N GLY A 4 0.75 -6.37 7.34
CA GLY A 4 0.89 -7.77 6.92
C GLY A 4 1.21 -8.70 8.08
N ARG A 5 2.20 -8.35 8.91
CA ARG A 5 2.56 -9.10 10.12
C ARG A 5 1.34 -9.30 11.02
N ASP A 6 0.64 -8.23 11.34
CA ASP A 6 -0.50 -8.29 12.27
C ASP A 6 -1.67 -9.10 11.67
N PHE A 7 -1.86 -9.05 10.35
CA PHE A 7 -2.87 -9.85 9.64
C PHE A 7 -2.59 -11.36 9.71
N PHE A 8 -1.34 -11.78 9.47
CA PHE A 8 -0.93 -13.19 9.49
C PHE A 8 -0.83 -13.74 10.91
N ARG A 9 -0.34 -12.95 11.86
CA ARG A 9 -0.25 -13.35 13.28
C ARG A 9 -1.62 -13.69 13.87
N ARG A 10 -2.66 -12.92 13.52
CA ARG A 10 -4.05 -13.20 13.96
C ARG A 10 -4.65 -14.48 13.37
N ARG A 11 -4.03 -15.05 12.35
CA ARG A 11 -4.47 -16.27 11.65
C ARG A 11 -3.58 -17.48 11.95
N GLU A 12 -2.67 -17.33 12.91
CA GLU A 12 -1.76 -18.41 13.32
C GLU A 12 -0.91 -18.96 12.16
N ILE A 13 -0.66 -18.12 11.15
CA ILE A 13 0.24 -18.47 10.05
C ILE A 13 1.67 -18.24 10.51
N THR A 14 2.54 -19.24 10.30
CA THR A 14 3.96 -19.17 10.65
C THR A 14 4.67 -18.08 9.87
N ILE A 15 5.24 -17.11 10.59
CA ILE A 15 6.08 -16.04 10.02
C ILE A 15 7.53 -16.42 10.32
N ARG A 16 8.31 -16.74 9.28
CA ARG A 16 9.74 -17.08 9.43
C ARG A 16 10.57 -15.86 9.81
N ASP A 17 10.42 -14.78 9.05
CA ASP A 17 11.11 -13.51 9.25
C ASP A 17 10.16 -12.34 9.00
N GLN A 18 10.47 -11.19 9.62
CA GLN A 18 9.67 -9.98 9.47
C GLN A 18 10.54 -8.73 9.41
N TYR A 19 10.24 -7.88 8.43
CA TYR A 19 10.86 -6.57 8.28
C TYR A 19 9.78 -5.50 8.42
N VAL A 20 10.01 -4.58 9.34
CA VAL A 20 9.03 -3.56 9.74
C VAL A 20 9.66 -2.18 9.54
N ASN A 21 8.85 -1.19 9.16
CA ASN A 21 9.27 0.19 8.90
C ASN A 21 10.21 0.39 7.68
N VAL A 22 10.40 -0.64 6.85
CA VAL A 22 11.19 -0.58 5.60
C VAL A 22 10.64 0.46 4.60
N THR A 23 9.33 0.68 4.62
CA THR A 23 8.65 1.61 3.70
C THR A 23 8.18 2.91 4.38
N ASP A 24 8.43 3.09 5.68
CA ASP A 24 7.87 4.21 6.46
C ASP A 24 8.53 5.56 6.10
N LYS A 25 9.75 5.55 5.58
CA LYS A 25 10.47 6.74 5.08
C LYS A 25 10.73 6.61 3.58
N GLN A 26 11.95 6.24 3.23
CA GLN A 26 12.39 5.95 1.88
C GLN A 26 12.94 4.53 1.85
N VAL A 27 12.47 3.76 0.88
CA VAL A 27 12.97 2.41 0.64
C VAL A 27 14.46 2.49 0.30
N GLN A 28 15.30 1.86 1.13
CA GLN A 28 16.74 1.77 0.87
C GLN A 28 17.07 0.47 0.14
N PHE A 29 18.06 0.52 -0.74
CA PHE A 29 18.53 -0.68 -1.42
C PHE A 29 19.11 -1.71 -0.43
N VAL A 30 19.74 -1.23 0.65
CA VAL A 30 20.32 -2.08 1.70
C VAL A 30 19.27 -3.00 2.35
N ASP A 31 18.06 -2.49 2.59
CA ASP A 31 16.96 -3.30 3.15
C ASP A 31 16.59 -4.45 2.19
N ALA A 32 16.54 -4.17 0.89
CA ALA A 32 16.26 -5.18 -0.13
C ALA A 32 17.40 -6.20 -0.22
N GLN A 33 18.66 -5.78 -0.09
CA GLN A 33 19.81 -6.69 -0.07
C GLN A 33 19.77 -7.66 1.11
N GLU A 34 19.46 -7.16 2.31
CA GLU A 34 19.35 -7.99 3.50
C GLU A 34 18.26 -9.07 3.33
N ILE A 35 17.08 -8.67 2.87
CA ILE A 35 15.96 -9.59 2.60
C ILE A 35 16.35 -10.60 1.51
N ALA A 36 16.95 -10.15 0.41
CA ALA A 36 17.36 -11.01 -0.70
C ALA A 36 18.36 -12.07 -0.26
N ARG A 37 19.40 -11.67 0.48
CA ARG A 37 20.43 -12.59 0.99
C ARG A 37 19.83 -13.68 1.87
N LYS A 38 18.94 -13.30 2.78
CA LYS A 38 18.24 -14.27 3.65
C LYS A 38 17.41 -15.25 2.83
N LEU A 39 16.62 -14.76 1.87
CA LEU A 39 15.77 -15.60 1.02
C LEU A 39 16.61 -16.55 0.13
N ILE A 40 17.72 -16.07 -0.44
CA ILE A 40 18.63 -16.89 -1.24
C ILE A 40 19.24 -17.99 -0.37
N GLN A 41 19.68 -17.66 0.85
CA GLN A 41 20.24 -18.64 1.79
C GLN A 41 19.21 -19.69 2.17
N ASP A 42 18.00 -19.26 2.54
CA ASP A 42 16.91 -20.15 2.95
C ASP A 42 16.44 -21.07 1.82
N PHE A 43 16.41 -20.57 0.58
CA PHE A 43 16.08 -21.37 -0.60
C PHE A 43 17.19 -22.36 -0.97
N SER A 44 18.46 -21.99 -0.77
CA SER A 44 19.60 -22.84 -1.10
C SER A 44 19.81 -23.96 -0.08
N ASP A 45 19.34 -23.75 1.15
CA ASP A 45 19.41 -24.72 2.24
C ASP A 45 18.28 -25.77 2.10
N ARG A 46 18.66 -26.97 1.69
CA ARG A 46 17.73 -28.10 1.51
C ARG A 46 17.04 -28.52 2.81
N GLU A 47 17.60 -28.23 3.97
CA GLU A 47 16.98 -28.56 5.26
C GLU A 47 15.71 -27.73 5.51
N GLN A 48 15.59 -26.56 4.87
CA GLN A 48 14.41 -25.69 5.02
C GLN A 48 13.20 -26.14 4.20
N GLY A 49 13.39 -27.03 3.21
CA GLY A 49 12.32 -27.57 2.36
C GLY A 49 11.58 -26.51 1.54
N ILE A 50 12.27 -25.46 1.07
CA ILE A 50 11.66 -24.37 0.31
C ILE A 50 11.89 -24.60 -1.19
N ASP A 51 10.83 -24.96 -1.90
CA ASP A 51 10.89 -25.21 -3.35
C ASP A 51 10.45 -23.99 -4.20
N GLY A 52 9.94 -22.93 -3.57
CA GLY A 52 9.50 -21.73 -4.26
C GLY A 52 9.31 -20.52 -3.35
N VAL A 53 9.65 -19.35 -3.88
CA VAL A 53 9.49 -18.04 -3.23
C VAL A 53 8.71 -17.14 -4.15
N PHE A 54 7.59 -16.60 -3.66
CA PHE A 54 6.72 -15.69 -4.40
C PHE A 54 6.72 -14.31 -3.74
N LEU A 55 6.79 -13.29 -4.56
CA LEU A 55 6.72 -11.90 -4.14
C LEU A 55 5.30 -11.37 -4.42
N ILE A 56 4.62 -10.95 -3.36
CA ILE A 56 3.27 -10.38 -3.43
C ILE A 56 3.36 -8.91 -3.08
N TYR A 57 2.97 -8.04 -4.01
CA TYR A 57 3.04 -6.60 -3.81
C TYR A 57 2.01 -5.87 -4.68
N SER A 58 1.81 -4.58 -4.40
CA SER A 58 0.95 -3.71 -5.20
C SER A 58 1.78 -3.00 -6.26
N GLU A 59 1.58 -3.35 -7.53
CA GLU A 59 2.15 -2.64 -8.67
C GLU A 59 1.41 -1.30 -8.86
N PHE A 60 2.20 -0.23 -8.92
CA PHE A 60 1.70 1.11 -9.16
C PHE A 60 1.43 1.31 -10.66
N LYS A 61 0.16 1.31 -11.08
CA LYS A 61 -0.23 1.73 -12.44
C LYS A 61 -0.54 3.22 -12.49
N SER A 62 -1.33 3.71 -11.55
CA SER A 62 -1.64 5.13 -11.38
C SER A 62 -2.09 5.42 -9.95
N ALA A 63 -2.30 6.69 -9.61
CA ALA A 63 -2.84 7.08 -8.30
C ALA A 63 -4.22 6.45 -8.02
N MET A 64 -5.03 6.20 -9.06
CA MET A 64 -6.36 5.60 -8.95
C MET A 64 -6.37 4.08 -9.11
N GLN A 65 -5.37 3.50 -9.77
CA GLN A 65 -5.33 2.08 -10.08
C GLN A 65 -4.05 1.43 -9.54
N GLN A 66 -4.23 0.53 -8.58
CA GLN A 66 -3.18 -0.37 -8.10
C GLN A 66 -3.53 -1.80 -8.48
N ARG A 67 -2.54 -2.57 -8.95
CA ARG A 67 -2.73 -3.99 -9.30
C ARG A 67 -1.96 -4.85 -8.32
N ILE A 68 -2.62 -5.85 -7.73
CA ILE A 68 -1.92 -6.87 -6.93
C ILE A 68 -1.20 -7.81 -7.91
N VAL A 69 0.10 -7.96 -7.71
CA VAL A 69 0.95 -8.85 -8.50
C VAL A 69 1.48 -9.95 -7.58
N VAL A 70 1.43 -11.18 -8.09
CA VAL A 70 2.09 -12.35 -7.49
C VAL A 70 3.15 -12.79 -8.49
N ASP A 71 4.41 -12.53 -8.17
CA ASP A 71 5.53 -12.74 -9.07
C ASP A 71 6.48 -13.81 -8.49
N PRO A 72 6.79 -14.89 -9.23
CA PRO A 72 7.80 -15.86 -8.78
C PRO A 72 9.17 -15.17 -8.68
N LEU A 73 9.75 -15.23 -7.48
CA LEU A 73 11.09 -14.71 -7.20
C LEU A 73 12.13 -15.83 -7.31
N LEU A 74 11.87 -17.00 -6.72
CA LEU A 74 12.72 -18.19 -6.83
C LEU A 74 11.83 -19.43 -7.04
N PRO A 75 12.25 -20.43 -7.84
CA PRO A 75 13.40 -20.38 -8.75
C PRO A 75 13.20 -19.30 -9.83
N LEU A 76 14.30 -18.73 -10.32
CA LEU A 76 14.24 -17.71 -11.37
C LEU A 76 13.64 -18.33 -12.63
N SER A 77 12.50 -17.78 -13.05
CA SER A 77 11.73 -18.23 -14.19
C SER A 77 11.45 -17.04 -15.10
N GLY A 78 11.25 -17.29 -16.40
CA GLY A 78 10.95 -16.22 -17.36
C GLY A 78 12.14 -15.67 -18.13
N PHE A 79 13.33 -16.28 -18.05
CA PHE A 79 14.32 -16.16 -19.12
C PHE A 79 13.76 -16.86 -20.36
N LYS A 80 12.93 -16.16 -21.14
CA LYS A 80 12.61 -16.62 -22.48
C LYS A 80 13.92 -16.61 -23.25
N SER A 81 14.39 -17.78 -23.70
CA SER A 81 15.32 -17.80 -24.82
C SER A 81 14.68 -16.95 -25.92
N PRO A 82 15.43 -16.06 -26.57
CA PRO A 82 14.89 -15.29 -27.68
C PRO A 82 14.26 -16.28 -28.66
N ASP A 83 12.94 -16.20 -28.82
CA ASP A 83 12.22 -16.95 -29.84
C ASP A 83 12.93 -16.68 -31.17
N GLN A 84 13.02 -17.72 -32.02
CA GLN A 84 13.78 -17.79 -33.28
C GLN A 84 13.33 -16.77 -34.37
N ALA A 85 12.68 -15.67 -34.00
CA ALA A 85 12.14 -14.65 -34.90
C ALA A 85 13.10 -13.46 -35.13
N SER A 86 14.17 -13.33 -34.36
CA SER A 86 15.22 -12.34 -34.61
C SER A 86 16.51 -13.08 -34.92
N ARG A 87 16.94 -13.08 -36.19
CA ARG A 87 18.36 -13.20 -36.54
C ARG A 87 19.09 -11.95 -36.03
N ASP A 88 19.09 -11.75 -34.73
CA ASP A 88 19.95 -10.77 -34.10
C ASP A 88 21.31 -11.43 -33.97
N VAL A 89 22.32 -10.67 -34.39
CA VAL A 89 23.72 -11.05 -34.38
C VAL A 89 24.03 -11.76 -33.06
N GLN A 90 24.37 -13.06 -33.10
CA GLN A 90 25.07 -13.70 -32.00
C GLN A 90 26.43 -13.01 -31.91
N ILE A 91 26.47 -11.90 -31.19
CA ILE A 91 27.71 -11.26 -30.81
C ILE A 91 28.31 -12.23 -29.79
N ASP A 92 29.35 -12.94 -30.22
CA ASP A 92 30.13 -13.78 -29.33
C ASP A 92 30.91 -12.86 -28.39
N TYR A 93 30.37 -12.67 -27.19
CA TYR A 93 31.01 -11.86 -26.16
C TYR A 93 32.19 -12.64 -25.61
N LEU A 94 33.40 -12.08 -25.74
CA LEU A 94 34.54 -12.58 -24.98
C LEU A 94 34.35 -12.18 -23.51
N TYR A 95 34.05 -13.15 -22.66
CA TYR A 95 33.84 -12.94 -21.24
C TYR A 95 35.13 -13.17 -20.46
N GLU A 96 35.51 -12.18 -19.64
CA GLU A 96 36.52 -12.33 -18.59
C GLU A 96 35.90 -11.73 -17.31
N PRO A 97 35.62 -12.51 -16.23
CA PRO A 97 35.83 -13.95 -15.96
C PRO A 97 34.88 -14.91 -16.75
N PRO A 98 34.99 -16.25 -16.61
CA PRO A 98 34.11 -17.18 -17.33
C PRO A 98 32.61 -16.91 -17.07
N PRO A 99 31.73 -17.18 -18.05
CA PRO A 99 30.30 -16.83 -17.96
C PRO A 99 29.58 -17.36 -16.71
N ALA A 100 29.97 -18.54 -16.23
CA ALA A 100 29.39 -19.14 -15.03
C ALA A 100 29.66 -18.33 -13.76
N GLU A 101 30.85 -17.74 -13.63
CA GLU A 101 31.22 -16.89 -12.49
C GLU A 101 30.50 -15.54 -12.55
N ILE A 102 30.44 -14.95 -13.74
CA ILE A 102 29.66 -13.72 -13.98
C ILE A 102 28.21 -13.95 -13.60
N LEU A 103 27.60 -15.02 -14.10
CA LEU A 103 26.22 -15.39 -13.78
C LEU A 103 26.04 -15.61 -12.27
N GLY A 104 26.96 -16.31 -11.62
CA GLY A 104 26.95 -16.51 -10.16
C GLY A 104 26.91 -15.21 -9.35
N SER A 105 27.57 -14.15 -9.83
CA SER A 105 27.53 -12.83 -9.21
C SER A 105 26.29 -12.00 -9.57
N LEU A 106 25.76 -12.18 -10.79
CA LEU A 106 24.59 -11.44 -11.29
C LEU A 106 23.27 -11.95 -10.72
N LEU A 107 23.15 -13.25 -10.48
CA LEU A 107 21.90 -13.86 -9.99
C LEU A 107 21.44 -13.28 -8.64
N PRO A 108 22.30 -13.16 -7.60
CA PRO A 108 21.93 -12.47 -6.37
C PRO A 108 21.49 -11.03 -6.63
N HIS A 109 22.23 -10.30 -7.46
CA HIS A 109 21.95 -8.89 -7.72
C HIS A 109 20.62 -8.68 -8.45
N TYR A 110 20.24 -9.62 -9.32
CA TYR A 110 18.92 -9.65 -9.94
C TYR A 110 17.80 -9.80 -8.91
N VAL A 111 17.95 -10.72 -7.95
CA VAL A 111 16.97 -10.92 -6.86
C VAL A 111 16.88 -9.68 -5.99
N GLU A 112 18.02 -9.10 -5.58
CA GLU A 112 18.09 -7.84 -4.83
C GLU A 112 17.31 -6.72 -5.53
N THR A 113 17.54 -6.56 -6.85
CA THR A 113 16.87 -5.54 -7.66
C THR A 113 15.37 -5.79 -7.80
N LYS A 114 14.94 -7.05 -7.97
CA LYS A 114 13.51 -7.41 -8.03
C LYS A 114 12.78 -7.05 -6.73
N ILE A 115 13.37 -7.40 -5.58
CA ILE A 115 12.80 -7.06 -4.26
C ILE A 115 12.76 -5.54 -4.08
N TYR A 116 13.85 -4.84 -4.41
CA TYR A 116 13.90 -3.39 -4.31
C TYR A 116 12.82 -2.70 -5.15
N ARG A 117 12.65 -3.14 -6.40
CA ARG A 117 11.59 -2.66 -7.28
C ARG A 117 10.20 -2.88 -6.68
N ALA A 118 9.91 -4.08 -6.18
CA ALA A 118 8.61 -4.37 -5.57
C ALA A 118 8.32 -3.52 -4.33
N LEU A 119 9.33 -3.26 -3.49
CA LEU A 119 9.21 -2.37 -2.34
C LEU A 119 8.89 -0.94 -2.78
N LEU A 120 9.57 -0.43 -3.81
CA LEU A 120 9.29 0.89 -4.38
C LEU A 120 7.88 0.97 -4.98
N GLU A 121 7.46 -0.02 -5.78
CA GLU A 121 6.13 -0.07 -6.39
C GLU A 121 5.03 -0.14 -5.31
N SER A 122 5.25 -0.93 -4.26
CA SER A 122 4.30 -1.01 -3.13
C SER A 122 4.23 0.30 -2.35
N SER A 123 5.36 0.98 -2.13
CA SER A 123 5.39 2.28 -1.45
C SER A 123 4.67 3.36 -2.28
N ALA A 124 4.93 3.44 -3.59
CA ALA A 124 4.24 4.35 -4.49
C ALA A 124 2.73 4.08 -4.53
N SER A 125 2.33 2.80 -4.61
CA SER A 125 0.94 2.36 -4.53
C SER A 125 0.26 2.76 -3.24
N GLU A 126 0.96 2.62 -2.10
CA GLU A 126 0.42 3.04 -0.80
C GLU A 126 0.18 4.55 -0.77
N HIS A 127 1.13 5.37 -1.24
CA HIS A 127 0.98 6.82 -1.28
C HIS A 127 -0.18 7.23 -2.19
N GLY A 128 -0.28 6.65 -3.39
CA GLY A 128 -1.39 6.89 -4.32
C GLY A 128 -2.75 6.54 -3.72
N ALA A 129 -2.89 5.33 -3.17
CA ALA A 129 -4.13 4.88 -2.54
C ALA A 129 -4.50 5.73 -1.32
N ARG A 130 -3.50 6.16 -0.53
CA ARG A 130 -3.70 7.04 0.63
C ARG A 130 -4.22 8.41 0.20
N MET A 131 -3.67 9.02 -0.85
CA MET A 131 -4.15 10.31 -1.37
C MET A 131 -5.62 10.22 -1.78
N VAL A 132 -5.99 9.24 -2.61
CA VAL A 132 -7.37 9.03 -3.05
C VAL A 132 -8.34 8.81 -1.88
N ALA A 133 -7.94 7.99 -0.89
CA ALA A 133 -8.75 7.74 0.29
C ALA A 133 -8.95 8.99 1.17
N MET A 134 -7.92 9.83 1.30
CA MET A 134 -7.99 11.07 2.09
C MET A 134 -8.79 12.16 1.37
N ASP A 135 -8.70 12.25 0.05
CA ASP A 135 -9.52 13.15 -0.76
C ASP A 135 -11.01 12.78 -0.62
N ALA A 136 -11.34 11.49 -0.72
CA ALA A 136 -12.69 10.99 -0.49
C ALA A 136 -13.17 11.30 0.94
N ALA A 137 -12.33 11.07 1.95
CA ALA A 137 -12.66 11.39 3.35
C ALA A 137 -12.91 12.90 3.56
N THR A 138 -12.12 13.75 2.91
CA THR A 138 -12.26 15.22 2.97
C THR A 138 -13.57 15.67 2.33
N ASN A 139 -13.95 15.10 1.19
CA ASN A 139 -15.22 15.41 0.54
C ASN A 139 -16.41 14.95 1.40
N ASN A 140 -16.37 13.74 1.94
CA ASN A 140 -17.41 13.23 2.86
C ASN A 140 -17.54 14.11 4.11
N ALA A 141 -16.43 14.63 4.64
CA ALA A 141 -16.46 15.55 5.78
C ALA A 141 -17.12 16.88 5.43
N LYS A 142 -16.88 17.43 4.23
CA LYS A 142 -17.55 18.65 3.75
C LYS A 142 -19.05 18.46 3.65
N GLU A 143 -19.50 17.36 3.05
CA GLU A 143 -20.94 17.04 2.95
C GLU A 143 -21.61 16.93 4.33
N LEU A 144 -20.90 16.34 5.31
CA LEU A 144 -21.37 16.26 6.68
C LEU A 144 -21.46 17.64 7.33
N ILE A 145 -20.45 18.50 7.13
CA ILE A 145 -20.44 19.88 7.64
C ILE A 145 -21.62 20.67 7.06
N ASP A 146 -21.89 20.56 5.76
CA ASP A 146 -23.00 21.25 5.11
C ASP A 146 -24.35 20.80 5.71
N THR A 147 -24.51 19.48 5.87
CA THR A 147 -25.71 18.88 6.48
C THR A 147 -25.91 19.37 7.92
N LEU A 148 -24.85 19.37 8.73
CA LEU A 148 -24.90 19.84 10.11
C LEU A 148 -25.16 21.35 10.20
N THR A 149 -24.65 22.14 9.26
CA THR A 149 -24.87 23.58 9.18
C THR A 149 -26.34 23.90 8.90
N LEU A 150 -26.96 23.19 7.95
CA LEU A 150 -28.40 23.31 7.68
C LEU A 150 -29.23 22.94 8.92
N LYS A 151 -28.87 21.84 9.60
CA LYS A 151 -29.52 21.42 10.84
C LYS A 151 -29.38 22.47 11.94
N MET A 152 -28.19 23.04 12.12
CA MET A 152 -27.92 24.09 13.09
C MET A 152 -28.80 25.32 12.83
N ASN A 153 -28.90 25.77 11.59
CA ASN A 153 -29.72 26.92 11.22
C ASN A 153 -31.20 26.67 11.48
N ARG A 154 -31.70 25.46 11.17
CA ARG A 154 -33.09 25.07 11.45
C ARG A 154 -33.38 25.06 12.96
N VAL A 155 -32.48 24.49 13.76
CA VAL A 155 -32.61 24.48 15.23
C VAL A 155 -32.58 25.91 15.76
N ARG A 156 -31.66 26.75 15.28
CA ARG A 156 -31.57 28.16 15.66
C ARG A 156 -32.88 28.92 15.40
N GLN A 157 -33.45 28.78 14.21
CA GLN A 157 -34.73 29.41 13.87
C GLN A 157 -35.86 28.90 14.76
N THR A 158 -35.93 27.58 14.98
CA THR A 158 -36.95 26.98 15.85
C THR A 158 -36.86 27.52 17.29
N SER A 159 -35.64 27.66 17.82
CA SER A 159 -35.41 28.23 19.15
C SER A 159 -35.83 29.71 19.23
N ILE A 160 -35.46 30.54 18.26
CA ILE A 160 -35.86 31.96 18.21
C ILE A 160 -37.39 32.08 18.15
N THR A 161 -38.04 31.33 17.28
CA THR A 161 -39.51 31.34 17.17
C THR A 161 -40.17 30.89 18.48
N LYS A 162 -39.65 29.85 19.12
CA LYS A 162 -40.15 29.37 20.41
C LYS A 162 -40.04 30.45 21.50
N GLU A 163 -38.88 31.11 21.60
CA GLU A 163 -38.63 32.18 22.56
C GLU A 163 -39.58 33.38 22.34
N ILE A 164 -39.80 33.78 21.08
CA ILE A 164 -40.77 34.83 20.74
C ILE A 164 -42.19 34.43 21.14
N ILE A 165 -42.61 33.19 20.87
CA ILE A 165 -43.96 32.69 21.24
C ILE A 165 -44.13 32.71 22.77
N GLU A 166 -43.11 32.30 23.52
CA GLU A 166 -43.13 32.32 24.99
C GLU A 166 -43.27 33.76 25.52
N ILE A 167 -42.53 34.72 24.96
CA ILE A 167 -42.63 36.14 25.35
C ILE A 167 -44.02 36.72 25.07
N VAL A 168 -44.56 36.49 23.86
CA VAL A 168 -45.89 37.02 23.47
C VAL A 168 -47.00 36.39 24.30
N SER A 169 -46.95 35.07 24.52
CA SER A 169 -47.95 34.36 25.32
C SER A 169 -47.92 34.81 26.78
N GLY A 170 -46.72 35.01 27.35
CA GLY A 170 -46.57 35.53 28.72
C GLY A 170 -47.08 36.98 28.86
N ALA A 171 -46.80 37.84 27.89
CA ALA A 171 -47.29 39.21 27.88
C ALA A 171 -48.83 39.28 27.76
N ALA A 172 -49.43 38.46 26.90
CA ALA A 172 -50.88 38.40 26.73
C ALA A 172 -51.60 37.93 28.01
N ALA A 173 -51.05 36.94 28.70
CA ALA A 173 -51.60 36.45 29.97
C ALA A 173 -51.62 37.53 31.07
N LEU A 174 -50.62 38.41 31.11
CA LEU A 174 -50.59 39.53 32.07
C LEU A 174 -51.69 40.57 31.77
N THR A 175 -51.98 40.84 30.50
CA THR A 175 -53.05 41.77 30.12
C THR A 175 -54.44 41.24 30.42
N GLU A 176 -54.70 39.94 30.28
CA GLU A 176 -55.99 39.33 30.65
C GLU A 176 -56.26 39.34 32.17
N ILE A 177 -55.21 39.32 33.00
CA ILE A 177 -55.35 39.39 34.47
C ILE A 177 -55.60 40.84 34.94
N SER A 178 -55.26 41.83 34.11
CA SER A 178 -55.30 43.26 34.44
C SER A 178 -56.56 44.00 33.96
N GLY A 179 -57.45 43.32 33.23
CA GLY A 179 -58.72 43.86 32.73
C GLY A 179 -59.91 43.20 33.40
#